data_AF-A0A317CH73-F1
#
_entry.id   AF-A0A317CH73-F1
#
_cell.length_a   1.000
_cell.length_b   1.000
_cell.length_c   1.000
_cell.angle_alpha   90.00
_cell.angle_beta   90.00
_cell.angle_gamma   90.00
#
_symmetry.space_group_name_H-M   'P 1'
#
loop_
_entity.id
_entity.type
_entity.pdbx_description
1 polymer ?
#
loop_
_entity_poly.entity_id
_entity_poly.type
_entity_poly.pdbx_seq_one_letter_code
_entity_poly.pdbx_strand_id
1 'polypeptide(L)' 'MIMKRLLKLVQQASQRQRTRKQLLDLSPEQLKDIAVDVSDARREGRKRFWQ' A
#
# COMPACT_ATOMS: atom_id res chain seq x y z
N MET A 1 -8.41 27.50 4.13
CA MET A 1 -7.44 27.09 3.08
C MET A 1 -6.34 26.12 3.55
N ILE A 2 -6.11 25.91 4.86
CA ILE A 2 -5.22 24.86 5.38
C ILE A 2 -5.92 23.49 5.48
N MET A 3 -7.19 23.49 5.88
CA MET A 3 -7.99 22.28 6.10
C MET A 3 -8.12 21.41 4.83
N LYS A 4 -8.27 22.01 3.64
CA LYS A 4 -8.29 21.28 2.36
C LYS A 4 -6.95 20.58 2.04
N ARG A 5 -5.82 21.14 2.48
CA ARG A 5 -4.48 20.55 2.28
C ARG A 5 -4.27 19.35 3.20
N LEU A 6 -4.67 19.47 4.47
CA LEU A 6 -4.68 18.36 5.43
C LEU A 6 -5.53 17.18 4.95
N LEU A 7 -6.74 17.46 4.45
CA LEU A 7 -7.61 16.43 3.89
C LEU A 7 -6.96 15.70 2.71
N LYS A 8 -6.29 16.42 1.80
CA LYS A 8 -5.54 15.82 0.69
C LYS A 8 -4.40 14.91 1.17
N LEU A 9 -3.65 15.34 2.19
CA LEU A 9 -2.56 14.53 2.74
C LEU A 9 -3.07 13.24 3.38
N VAL A 10 -4.16 13.32 4.15
CA VAL A 10 -4.81 12.14 4.75
C VAL A 10 -5.36 11.21 3.67
N GLN A 11 -5.98 11.76 2.63
CA GLN A 11 -6.47 10.97 1.48
C GLN A 11 -5.33 10.27 0.75
N GLN A 12 -4.22 10.95 0.48
CA GLN A 12 -3.06 10.36 -0.17
C GLN A 12 -2.40 9.27 0.68
N ALA A 13 -2.26 9.50 1.98
CA ALA A 13 -1.73 8.50 2.91
C ALA A 13 -2.65 7.27 3.01
N SER A 14 -3.97 7.49 3.09
CA SER A 14 -4.97 6.43 3.09
C SER A 14 -4.96 5.62 1.80
N GLN A 15 -4.85 6.28 0.65
CA GLN A 15 -4.77 5.62 -0.66
C GLN A 15 -3.50 4.78 -0.76
N ARG A 16 -2.33 5.31 -0.38
CA ARG A 16 -1.07 4.55 -0.34
C ARG A 16 -1.16 3.34 0.58
N GLN A 17 -1.77 3.48 1.75
CA GLN A 17 -1.95 2.37 2.69
C GLN A 17 -2.88 1.29 2.11
N ARG A 18 -3.96 1.67 1.42
CA ARG A 18 -4.87 0.74 0.75
C ARG A 18 -4.13 -0.03 -0.35
N THR A 19 -3.37 0.65 -1.20
CA THR A 19 -2.60 0.00 -2.26
C THR A 19 -1.55 -0.96 -1.70
N ARG A 20 -0.84 -0.60 -0.62
CA ARG A 20 0.08 -1.53 0.06
C ARG A 20 -0.64 -2.75 0.61
N LYS A 21 -1.82 -2.58 1.20
CA LYS A 21 -2.62 -3.72 1.70
C LYS A 21 -3.13 -4.64 0.59
N GLN A 22 -3.37 -4.13 -0.62
CA GLN A 22 -3.75 -4.98 -1.76
C GLN A 22 -2.69 -6.03 -2.08
N LEU A 23 -1.40 -5.76 -1.81
CA LEU A 23 -0.34 -6.78 -1.95
C LEU A 23 -0.55 -7.99 -1.03
N LEU A 24 -1.29 -7.84 0.07
CA LEU A 24 -1.63 -8.94 0.98
C LEU A 24 -2.81 -9.78 0.46
N ASP A 25 -3.62 -9.23 -0.44
CA ASP A 25 -4.81 -9.87 -0.99
C ASP A 25 -4.52 -10.57 -2.34
N LEU A 26 -3.35 -10.31 -2.95
CA LEU A 26 -2.93 -10.97 -4.19
C LEU A 26 -2.51 -12.42 -3.94
N SER A 27 -2.86 -13.30 -4.89
CA SER A 27 -2.39 -14.68 -4.87
C SER A 27 -0.89 -14.77 -5.23
N PRO A 28 -0.19 -15.85 -4.84
CA PRO A 28 1.23 -16.04 -5.20
C PRO A 28 1.49 -15.97 -6.72
N GLU A 29 0.55 -16.45 -7.53
CA GLU A 29 0.63 -16.41 -8.99
C GLU A 29 0.55 -14.97 -9.51
N GLN A 30 -0.39 -14.18 -8.99
CA GLN A 30 -0.53 -12.77 -9.35
C GLN A 30 0.68 -11.93 -8.91
N LEU A 31 1.27 -12.26 -7.75
CA LEU A 31 2.51 -11.66 -7.27
C LEU A 31 3.68 -11.99 -8.21
N LYS A 32 3.75 -13.22 -8.70
CA LYS A 32 4.76 -13.65 -9.68
C LYS A 32 4.62 -12.93 -11.02
N ASP A 33 3.39 -12.67 -11.48
CA ASP A 33 3.12 -11.95 -12.72
C ASP A 33 3.67 -10.50 -12.69
N ILE A 34 3.72 -9.88 -11.51
CA ILE A 34 4.33 -8.55 -11.30
C ILE A 34 5.77 -8.62 -10.78
N ALA A 35 6.41 -9.80 -10.84
CA ALA A 35 7.76 -10.06 -10.37
C ALA A 35 8.02 -9.69 -8.90
N VAL A 36 7.00 -9.85 -8.05
CA VAL A 36 7.10 -9.62 -6.60
C VAL A 36 7.08 -10.95 -5.87
N ASP A 37 8.04 -11.15 -4.95
CA ASP A 37 8.04 -12.31 -4.08
C ASP A 37 6.96 -12.20 -2.99
N VAL A 38 6.38 -13.33 -2.58
CA VAL A 38 5.34 -13.38 -1.53
C VAL A 38 5.84 -12.81 -0.19
N SER A 39 7.11 -13.06 0.15
CA SER A 39 7.71 -12.53 1.37
C SER A 39 7.90 -11.01 1.30
N ASP A 40 8.26 -10.48 0.13
CA ASP A 40 8.40 -9.05 -0.14
C ASP A 40 7.04 -8.35 -0.12
N ALA A 41 6.02 -8.93 -0.76
CA ALA A 41 4.63 -8.45 -0.73
C ALA A 41 4.10 -8.35 0.70
N ARG A 42 4.35 -9.40 1.52
CA ARG A 42 3.98 -9.41 2.94
C ARG A 42 4.73 -8.37 3.76
N ARG A 43 6.02 -8.17 3.48
CA ARG A 43 6.83 -7.15 4.15
C ARG A 43 6.32 -5.75 3.82
N GLU A 44 6.09 -5.46 2.55
CA GLU A 44 5.66 -4.15 2.08
C GLU A 44 4.20 -3.85 2.47
N GLY A 45 3.30 -4.83 2.38
CA GLY A 45 1.90 -4.67 2.77
C GLY A 45 1.67 -4.46 4.27
N ARG A 46 2.61 -4.92 5.11
CA ARG A 46 2.60 -4.69 6.57
C ARG A 46 3.30 -3.42 7.01
N LYS A 47 4.02 -2.72 6.12
CA LYS A 47 4.62 -1.42 6.47
C LYS A 47 3.52 -0.41 6.79
N ARG A 48 3.75 0.34 7.86
CA ARG A 48 2.95 1.51 8.22
C ARG A 48 3.16 2.60 7.16
N PHE A 49 2.14 3.42 6.87
CA PHE A 49 2.22 4.45 5.82
C PHE A 49 3.33 5.50 6.01
N TRP A 50 3.88 5.62 7.22
CA TRP A 50 4.95 6.56 7.59
C TRP A 50 6.36 5.93 7.59
N GLN A 51 6.47 4.66 7.19
CA GLN A 51 7.72 4.01 6.80
C GLN A 51 7.81 3.88 5.28
#